data_AF-A0A7R7IZ68-F1
#
_entry.id   AF-A0A7R7IZ68-F1
#
_cell.length_a   1.000
_cell.length_b   1.000
_cell.length_c   1.000
_cell.angle_alpha   90.00
_cell.angle_beta   90.00
_cell.angle_gamma   90.00
#
_symmetry.space_group_name_H-M   'P 1'
#
loop_
_entity.id
_entity.type
_entity.pdbx_description
1 polymer ?
#
loop_
_entity_poly.entity_id
_entity_poly.type
_entity_poly.pdbx_seq_one_letter_code
_entity_poly.pdbx_strand_id
1 'polypeptide(L)'
;MREIPATAGFKEGDVFFLCGELFGRGYANGIVDEARAKGMTIIGATVGRRDNDGTLRPLNAEELAAAEENLGGKIINIPLEAGFDMEPGSDGIAPVDRFKGVKPDDWASVKLDQAEVEFSKKRGTERFCKNLSAVVAELEKMLPAKGRLLVVHTMAGGIPRARVFMPILNKLFKGQGDRFLSSEAFWNSDMGRLCDASFNEVTADTFRYLIDATAGLRDKLEVTYAAYGYHGTGVLIDGVVTWQSYTPYLQGWAKIRLEDIAIEAWEKGIKATVYNCPEILTNSSALFLGVENSLYPLMDALRAEGEQKILKECEGLLKEGATVDTLLGIANTYLTSELVTSTRDFDSWPQHNKPQQQEYMLNVSAELISLNADPKEIVCAVLSKGVFQGVGKLMFDSSWEPKAPVFWLNHDVIAKTLAKM
;
A
#
# COMPACT_ATOMS: atom_id res chain seq x y z
N MET A 1 15.27 5.07 6.94
CA MET A 1 15.26 5.94 8.13
C MET A 1 15.90 5.16 9.26
N ARG A 2 16.90 5.71 9.97
CA ARG A 2 17.61 5.01 11.06
C ARG A 2 17.36 5.62 12.44
N GLU A 3 17.06 6.91 12.48
CA GLU A 3 16.74 7.67 13.68
C GLU A 3 15.27 8.04 13.68
N ILE A 4 14.67 8.12 14.87
CA ILE A 4 13.31 8.61 15.05
C ILE A 4 13.32 10.12 14.79
N PRO A 5 12.48 10.66 13.91
CA PRO A 5 12.39 12.08 13.66
C PRO A 5 11.99 12.86 14.93
N ALA A 6 12.31 14.15 14.97
CA ALA A 6 11.81 15.02 16.02
C ALA A 6 10.28 15.09 15.97
N THR A 7 9.64 15.24 17.14
CA THR A 7 8.19 15.37 17.21
C THR A 7 7.69 16.51 16.33
N ALA A 8 6.71 16.24 15.47
CA ALA A 8 6.12 17.24 14.61
C ALA A 8 5.47 18.39 15.39
N GLY A 9 5.57 19.60 14.83
CA GLY A 9 4.93 20.81 15.35
C GLY A 9 3.48 21.03 14.88
N PHE A 10 2.86 20.06 14.22
CA PHE A 10 1.45 20.14 13.79
C PHE A 10 0.52 20.30 14.99
N LYS A 11 -0.55 21.09 14.82
CA LYS A 11 -1.46 21.49 15.90
C LYS A 11 -2.84 21.88 15.39
N GLU A 12 -3.71 22.29 16.32
CA GLU A 12 -4.97 22.96 16.00
C GLU A 12 -4.74 24.17 15.08
N GLY A 13 -5.56 24.26 14.03
CA GLY A 13 -5.41 25.23 12.96
C GLY A 13 -4.58 24.74 11.77
N ASP A 14 -3.92 23.58 11.86
CA ASP A 14 -3.37 22.88 10.70
C ASP A 14 -4.40 21.90 10.11
N VAL A 15 -4.21 21.55 8.83
CA VAL A 15 -5.14 20.68 8.09
C VAL A 15 -4.43 19.41 7.64
N PHE A 16 -5.09 18.28 7.84
CA PHE A 16 -4.72 16.98 7.28
C PHE A 16 -5.71 16.65 6.16
N PHE A 17 -5.19 16.35 4.97
CA PHE A 17 -5.99 15.93 3.82
C PHE A 17 -5.63 14.51 3.38
N LEU A 18 -6.58 13.58 3.47
CA LEU A 18 -6.44 12.21 2.96
C LEU A 18 -6.88 12.12 1.50
N CYS A 19 -5.93 11.99 0.58
CA CYS A 19 -6.19 11.69 -0.82
C CYS A 19 -6.24 10.17 -1.05
N GLY A 20 -7.44 9.64 -0.91
CA GLY A 20 -7.79 8.23 -0.93
C GLY A 20 -8.84 7.95 0.15
N GLU A 21 -9.35 6.72 0.21
CA GLU A 21 -10.42 6.37 1.14
C GLU A 21 -9.89 5.43 2.25
N LEU A 22 -10.28 5.71 3.50
CA LEU A 22 -9.84 4.92 4.65
C LEU A 22 -10.70 3.66 4.76
N PHE A 23 -10.10 2.49 4.55
CA PHE A 23 -10.81 1.21 4.64
C PHE A 23 -10.26 0.35 5.77
N GLY A 24 -11.14 -0.04 6.71
CA GLY A 24 -10.80 -0.98 7.78
C GLY A 24 -9.57 -0.56 8.58
N ARG A 25 -8.75 -1.55 8.97
CA ARG A 25 -7.44 -1.33 9.59
C ARG A 25 -6.34 -1.48 8.54
N GLY A 26 -5.60 -0.42 8.30
CA GLY A 26 -4.46 -0.37 7.40
C GLY A 26 -3.51 0.76 7.77
N TYR A 27 -2.50 0.98 6.92
CA TYR A 27 -1.44 1.94 7.17
C TYR A 27 -1.92 3.38 7.44
N ALA A 28 -2.94 3.82 6.71
CA ALA A 28 -3.47 5.18 6.81
C ALA A 28 -4.09 5.49 8.17
N ASN A 29 -4.57 4.48 8.92
CA ASN A 29 -5.14 4.71 10.25
C ASN A 29 -4.12 5.33 11.20
N GLY A 30 -2.86 4.88 11.17
CA GLY A 30 -1.83 5.37 12.08
C GLY A 30 -1.58 6.87 11.93
N ILE A 31 -1.38 7.36 10.71
CA ILE A 31 -1.09 8.80 10.49
C ILE A 31 -2.33 9.68 10.70
N VAL A 32 -3.53 9.16 10.43
CA VAL A 32 -4.80 9.84 10.73
C VAL A 32 -4.97 9.98 12.24
N ASP A 33 -4.69 8.94 13.01
CA ASP A 33 -4.79 8.97 14.48
C ASP A 33 -3.79 9.97 15.09
N GLU A 34 -2.56 10.06 14.57
CA GLU A 34 -1.59 11.10 14.97
C GLU A 34 -2.11 12.52 14.67
N ALA A 35 -2.65 12.74 13.47
CA ALA A 35 -3.20 14.05 13.09
C ALA A 35 -4.39 14.45 13.98
N ARG A 36 -5.29 13.51 14.29
CA ARG A 36 -6.40 13.72 15.24
C ARG A 36 -5.89 14.04 16.64
N ALA A 37 -4.88 13.31 17.12
CA ALA A 37 -4.30 13.51 18.45
C ALA A 37 -3.66 14.90 18.61
N LYS A 38 -3.21 15.53 17.51
CA LYS A 38 -2.71 16.91 17.50
C LYS A 38 -3.79 17.97 17.29
N GLY A 39 -5.05 17.58 17.13
CA GLY A 39 -6.17 18.50 16.92
C GLY A 39 -6.20 19.13 15.52
N MET A 40 -5.55 18.52 14.52
CA MET A 40 -5.64 18.98 13.14
C MET A 40 -7.06 18.83 12.61
N THR A 41 -7.45 19.70 11.67
CA THR A 41 -8.70 19.51 10.93
C THR A 41 -8.53 18.37 9.93
N ILE A 42 -9.33 17.29 10.09
CA ILE A 42 -9.27 16.12 9.21
C ILE A 42 -10.26 16.27 8.06
N ILE A 43 -9.74 16.19 6.83
CA ILE A 43 -10.52 16.21 5.60
C ILE A 43 -10.09 15.01 4.74
N GLY A 44 -11.02 14.35 4.08
CA GLY A 44 -10.74 13.26 3.16
C GLY A 44 -11.44 13.39 1.82
N ALA A 45 -11.01 12.59 0.86
CA ALA A 45 -11.73 12.35 -0.38
C ALA A 45 -12.45 11.00 -0.34
N THR A 46 -13.29 10.75 -1.34
CA THR A 46 -13.92 9.44 -1.57
C THR A 46 -13.60 8.97 -2.99
N VAL A 47 -13.53 7.66 -3.20
CA VAL A 47 -13.50 7.11 -4.56
C VAL A 47 -14.88 7.07 -5.21
N GLY A 48 -15.94 7.39 -4.45
CA GLY A 48 -17.33 7.24 -4.88
C GLY A 48 -17.77 5.78 -4.91
N ARG A 49 -18.88 5.51 -5.58
CA ARG A 49 -19.40 4.16 -5.83
C ARG A 49 -19.81 4.04 -7.29
N ARG A 50 -19.91 2.80 -7.78
CA ARG A 50 -20.53 2.54 -9.08
C ARG A 50 -21.90 1.91 -8.89
N ASP A 51 -22.88 2.37 -9.65
CA ASP A 51 -24.19 1.75 -9.74
C ASP A 51 -24.10 0.44 -10.56
N ASN A 52 -25.18 -0.33 -10.58
CA ASN A 52 -25.22 -1.64 -11.26
C ASN A 52 -24.97 -1.55 -12.77
N ASP A 53 -25.24 -0.40 -13.38
CA ASP A 53 -24.95 -0.11 -14.79
C ASP A 53 -23.48 0.31 -15.02
N GLY A 54 -22.69 0.39 -13.95
CA GLY A 54 -21.31 0.84 -13.97
C GLY A 54 -21.14 2.35 -13.84
N THR A 55 -22.20 3.14 -13.71
CA THR A 55 -22.09 4.61 -13.60
C THR A 55 -21.40 5.01 -12.30
N LEU A 56 -20.32 5.81 -12.39
CA LEU A 56 -19.62 6.36 -11.22
C LEU A 56 -20.43 7.50 -10.62
N ARG A 57 -20.70 7.42 -9.32
CA ARG A 57 -21.50 8.40 -8.56
C ARG A 57 -20.83 8.79 -7.24
N PRO A 58 -21.18 9.97 -6.68
CA PRO A 58 -20.83 10.31 -5.30
C PRO A 58 -21.48 9.35 -4.30
N LEU A 59 -21.03 9.42 -3.05
CA LEU A 59 -21.66 8.74 -1.93
C LEU A 59 -23.07 9.31 -1.70
N ASN A 60 -24.02 8.43 -1.37
CA ASN A 60 -25.30 8.87 -0.84
C ASN A 60 -25.14 9.35 0.63
N ALA A 61 -26.21 9.85 1.25
CA ALA A 61 -26.13 10.44 2.59
C ALA A 61 -25.68 9.45 3.68
N GLU A 62 -26.11 8.18 3.59
CA GLU A 62 -25.75 7.13 4.56
C GLU A 62 -24.29 6.70 4.38
N GLU A 63 -23.88 6.46 3.13
CA GLU A 63 -22.51 6.14 2.77
C GLU A 63 -21.54 7.25 3.19
N LEU A 64 -21.93 8.52 2.98
CA LEU A 64 -21.13 9.67 3.36
C LEU A 64 -21.00 9.78 4.88
N ALA A 65 -22.10 9.66 5.62
CA ALA A 65 -22.08 9.73 7.08
C ALA A 65 -21.20 8.64 7.69
N ALA A 66 -21.32 7.39 7.20
CA ALA A 66 -20.48 6.28 7.65
C ALA A 66 -18.99 6.50 7.32
N ALA A 67 -18.69 7.05 6.14
CA ALA A 67 -17.32 7.34 5.73
C ALA A 67 -16.71 8.48 6.56
N GLU A 68 -17.48 9.54 6.86
CA GLU A 68 -17.05 10.66 7.72
C GLU A 68 -16.85 10.21 9.17
N GLU A 69 -17.70 9.33 9.69
CA GLU A 69 -17.54 8.72 11.02
C GLU A 69 -16.24 7.90 11.09
N ASN A 70 -16.00 7.05 10.09
CA ASN A 70 -14.78 6.25 10.02
C ASN A 70 -13.51 7.11 9.90
N LEU A 71 -13.56 8.19 9.11
CA LEU A 71 -12.48 9.14 8.96
C LEU A 71 -12.34 10.11 10.15
N GLY A 72 -13.36 10.25 10.99
CA GLY A 72 -13.37 11.24 12.08
C GLY A 72 -13.17 12.66 11.57
N GLY A 73 -13.73 12.97 10.40
CA GLY A 73 -13.49 14.21 9.65
C GLY A 73 -14.43 14.34 8.46
N LYS A 74 -14.41 15.51 7.80
CA LYS A 74 -15.28 15.75 6.63
C LYS A 74 -14.78 15.02 5.39
N ILE A 75 -15.70 14.60 4.53
CA ILE A 75 -15.37 14.04 3.22
C ILE A 75 -15.86 14.95 2.11
N ILE A 76 -14.95 15.30 1.19
CA ILE A 76 -15.29 15.98 -0.05
C ILE A 76 -15.92 14.93 -0.98
N ASN A 77 -17.25 14.98 -1.10
CA ASN A 77 -18.05 13.96 -1.79
C ASN A 77 -18.04 14.10 -3.32
N ILE A 78 -16.85 14.02 -3.92
CA ILE A 78 -16.63 14.00 -5.36
C ILE A 78 -15.85 12.71 -5.67
N PRO A 79 -16.31 11.86 -6.62
CA PRO A 79 -15.76 10.54 -6.81
C PRO A 79 -14.36 10.57 -7.48
N LEU A 80 -13.31 10.34 -6.69
CA LEU A 80 -11.91 10.20 -7.14
C LEU A 80 -11.51 8.74 -7.40
N GLU A 81 -12.32 8.01 -8.17
CA GLU A 81 -11.94 6.68 -8.61
C GLU A 81 -10.76 6.77 -9.60
N ALA A 82 -9.60 6.27 -9.22
CA ALA A 82 -8.43 6.20 -10.09
C ALA A 82 -8.53 5.04 -11.11
N GLY A 83 -7.66 5.07 -12.12
CA GLY A 83 -7.58 4.04 -13.14
C GLY A 83 -8.62 4.18 -14.26
N PHE A 84 -8.55 3.25 -15.20
CA PHE A 84 -9.27 3.33 -16.49
C PHE A 84 -9.86 2.00 -16.95
N ASP A 85 -9.79 0.96 -16.12
CA ASP A 85 -10.18 -0.40 -16.48
C ASP A 85 -11.65 -0.49 -16.93
N MET A 86 -12.50 0.40 -16.41
CA MET A 86 -13.92 0.54 -16.77
C MET A 86 -14.22 1.69 -17.73
N GLU A 87 -13.22 2.39 -18.25
CA GLU A 87 -13.44 3.48 -19.21
C GLU A 87 -13.57 2.91 -20.63
N PRO A 88 -14.68 3.18 -21.35
CA PRO A 88 -14.86 2.66 -22.70
C PRO A 88 -13.80 3.19 -23.67
N GLY A 89 -13.32 2.28 -24.53
CA GLY A 89 -12.50 2.61 -25.69
C GLY A 89 -13.25 3.47 -26.71
N SER A 90 -12.58 3.77 -27.82
CA SER A 90 -13.19 4.48 -28.95
C SER A 90 -14.27 3.62 -29.62
N ASP A 91 -14.12 2.30 -29.52
CA ASP A 91 -15.08 1.28 -29.95
C ASP A 91 -16.25 1.06 -28.97
N GLY A 92 -16.26 1.78 -27.84
CA GLY A 92 -17.28 1.66 -26.79
C GLY A 92 -17.08 0.46 -25.85
N ILE A 93 -15.99 -0.30 -25.96
CA ILE A 93 -15.70 -1.47 -25.12
C ILE A 93 -14.62 -1.11 -24.09
N ALA A 94 -14.95 -1.25 -22.81
CA ALA A 94 -13.99 -1.02 -21.72
C ALA A 94 -12.90 -2.13 -21.65
N PRO A 95 -11.70 -1.84 -21.14
CA PRO A 95 -10.64 -2.85 -20.99
C PRO A 95 -11.08 -4.12 -20.26
N VAL A 96 -11.85 -4.00 -19.16
CA VAL A 96 -12.37 -5.18 -18.44
C VAL A 96 -13.34 -6.01 -19.27
N ASP A 97 -14.07 -5.38 -20.19
CA ASP A 97 -15.08 -6.04 -21.00
C ASP A 97 -14.46 -6.89 -22.11
N ARG A 98 -13.21 -6.61 -22.49
CA ARG A 98 -12.44 -7.42 -23.45
C ARG A 98 -12.11 -8.82 -22.91
N PHE A 99 -12.28 -9.03 -21.61
CA PHE A 99 -12.10 -10.34 -20.96
C PHE A 99 -13.43 -11.08 -20.71
N LYS A 100 -14.57 -10.55 -21.16
CA LYS A 100 -15.88 -11.23 -21.01
C LYS A 100 -15.84 -12.58 -21.72
N GLY A 101 -16.21 -13.64 -20.99
CA GLY A 101 -16.25 -15.01 -21.50
C GLY A 101 -14.89 -15.72 -21.58
N VAL A 102 -13.78 -15.05 -21.27
CA VAL A 102 -12.45 -15.68 -21.22
C VAL A 102 -12.40 -16.66 -20.05
N LYS A 103 -12.01 -17.91 -20.33
CA LYS A 103 -11.82 -18.94 -19.30
C LYS A 103 -10.43 -18.79 -18.67
N PRO A 104 -10.25 -19.18 -17.38
CA PRO A 104 -8.96 -19.10 -16.71
C PRO A 104 -7.81 -19.89 -17.34
N ASP A 105 -8.07 -20.83 -18.24
CA ASP A 105 -7.00 -21.56 -18.94
C ASP A 105 -6.61 -20.88 -20.27
N ASP A 106 -7.45 -19.98 -20.78
CA ASP A 106 -7.27 -19.27 -22.05
C ASP A 106 -6.70 -17.85 -21.86
N TRP A 107 -6.46 -17.41 -20.62
CA TRP A 107 -6.06 -16.03 -20.28
C TRP A 107 -4.86 -15.50 -21.07
N ALA A 108 -3.85 -16.34 -21.32
CA ALA A 108 -2.63 -15.96 -22.04
C ALA A 108 -2.85 -15.74 -23.55
N SER A 109 -3.96 -16.25 -24.10
CA SER A 109 -4.31 -16.12 -25.51
C SER A 109 -5.01 -14.80 -25.85
N VAL A 110 -5.51 -14.09 -24.83
CA VAL A 110 -6.19 -12.80 -25.02
C VAL A 110 -5.21 -11.81 -25.64
N LYS A 111 -5.69 -11.12 -26.69
CA LYS A 111 -4.99 -10.00 -27.31
C LYS A 111 -5.78 -8.72 -27.16
N LEU A 112 -5.09 -7.68 -26.67
CA LEU A 112 -5.67 -6.35 -26.51
C LEU A 112 -5.16 -5.45 -27.63
N ASP A 113 -6.06 -4.63 -28.18
CA ASP A 113 -5.65 -3.52 -29.04
C ASP A 113 -5.06 -2.41 -28.15
N GLN A 114 -3.77 -2.14 -28.32
CA GLN A 114 -3.08 -1.13 -27.52
C GLN A 114 -3.65 0.27 -27.76
N ALA A 115 -4.12 0.59 -28.97
CA ALA A 115 -4.69 1.90 -29.27
C ALA A 115 -5.97 2.14 -28.44
N GLU A 116 -6.79 1.10 -28.28
CA GLU A 116 -7.99 1.17 -27.45
C GLU A 116 -7.67 1.26 -25.95
N VAL A 117 -6.65 0.53 -25.48
CA VAL A 117 -6.18 0.61 -24.09
C VAL A 117 -5.68 2.03 -23.77
N GLU A 118 -4.86 2.62 -24.64
CA GLU A 118 -4.38 4.00 -24.47
C GLU A 118 -5.51 5.03 -24.53
N PHE A 119 -6.50 4.81 -25.39
CA PHE A 119 -7.67 5.68 -25.47
C PHE A 119 -8.48 5.66 -24.16
N SER A 120 -8.77 4.47 -23.63
CA SER A 120 -9.41 4.30 -22.32
C SER A 120 -8.60 4.94 -21.21
N LYS A 121 -7.28 4.71 -21.19
CA LYS A 121 -6.35 5.30 -20.22
C LYS A 121 -6.45 6.81 -20.20
N LYS A 122 -6.32 7.45 -21.36
CA LYS A 122 -6.43 8.91 -21.50
C LYS A 122 -7.75 9.44 -20.92
N ARG A 123 -8.88 8.79 -21.24
CA ARG A 123 -10.20 9.20 -20.71
C ARG A 123 -10.29 9.04 -19.19
N GLY A 124 -9.75 7.96 -18.64
CA GLY A 124 -9.66 7.74 -17.20
C GLY A 124 -8.85 8.81 -16.50
N THR A 125 -7.68 9.15 -17.05
CA THR A 125 -6.82 10.24 -16.57
C THR A 125 -7.55 11.59 -16.61
N GLU A 126 -8.22 11.92 -17.72
CA GLU A 126 -8.99 13.16 -17.87
C GLU A 126 -10.13 13.24 -16.83
N ARG A 127 -10.88 12.16 -16.63
CA ARG A 127 -11.93 12.07 -15.59
C ARG A 127 -11.35 12.29 -14.20
N PHE A 128 -10.27 11.58 -13.86
CA PHE A 128 -9.63 11.68 -12.56
C PHE A 128 -9.12 13.11 -12.29
N CYS A 129 -8.38 13.70 -13.23
CA CYS A 129 -7.82 15.04 -13.08
C CYS A 129 -8.91 16.12 -12.97
N LYS A 130 -10.01 15.98 -13.74
CA LYS A 130 -11.17 16.87 -13.63
C LYS A 130 -11.79 16.82 -12.23
N ASN A 131 -12.04 15.61 -11.71
CA ASN A 131 -12.63 15.45 -10.39
C ASN A 131 -11.67 15.88 -9.28
N LEU A 132 -10.37 15.60 -9.42
CA LEU A 132 -9.35 16.03 -8.48
C LEU A 132 -9.25 17.55 -8.41
N SER A 133 -9.33 18.24 -9.54
CA SER A 133 -9.38 19.71 -9.58
C SER A 133 -10.59 20.26 -8.82
N ALA A 134 -11.75 19.61 -8.95
CA ALA A 134 -12.94 19.98 -8.19
C ALA A 134 -12.79 19.70 -6.69
N VAL A 135 -12.15 18.58 -6.31
CA VAL A 135 -11.82 18.27 -4.91
C VAL A 135 -10.87 19.32 -4.32
N VAL A 136 -9.82 19.70 -5.04
CA VAL A 136 -8.88 20.74 -4.59
C VAL A 136 -9.59 22.08 -4.41
N ALA A 137 -10.52 22.44 -5.30
CA ALA A 137 -11.31 23.67 -5.17
C ALA A 137 -12.23 23.65 -3.93
N GLU A 138 -12.80 22.51 -3.57
CA GLU A 138 -13.57 22.39 -2.31
C GLU A 138 -12.66 22.38 -1.08
N LEU A 139 -11.52 21.69 -1.15
CA LEU A 139 -10.52 21.66 -0.09
C LEU A 139 -10.05 23.09 0.24
N GLU A 140 -9.74 23.88 -0.78
CA GLU A 140 -9.28 25.26 -0.64
C GLU A 140 -10.22 26.13 0.20
N LYS A 141 -11.54 25.96 0.04
CA LYS A 141 -12.55 26.70 0.81
C LYS A 141 -12.56 26.35 2.30
N MET A 142 -12.03 25.17 2.64
CA MET A 142 -11.96 24.66 4.01
C MET A 142 -10.61 24.96 4.67
N LEU A 143 -9.62 25.44 3.91
CA LEU A 143 -8.30 25.76 4.45
C LEU A 143 -8.33 27.08 5.23
N PRO A 144 -7.59 27.16 6.36
CA PRO A 144 -7.41 28.40 7.09
C PRO A 144 -6.49 29.36 6.31
N ALA A 145 -6.55 30.65 6.65
CA ALA A 145 -5.67 31.66 6.04
C ALA A 145 -4.18 31.49 6.43
N LYS A 146 -3.90 30.80 7.54
CA LYS A 146 -2.57 30.47 8.05
C LYS A 146 -2.59 29.07 8.66
N GLY A 147 -1.47 28.37 8.57
CA GLY A 147 -1.32 27.00 9.06
C GLY A 147 -0.50 26.17 8.08
N ARG A 148 -0.44 24.87 8.33
CA ARG A 148 0.17 23.88 7.43
C ARG A 148 -0.87 22.91 6.89
N LEU A 149 -0.61 22.41 5.70
CA LEU A 149 -1.39 21.35 5.07
C LEU A 149 -0.52 20.10 4.92
N LEU A 150 -0.88 19.03 5.62
CA LEU A 150 -0.33 17.69 5.39
C LEU A 150 -1.24 16.93 4.44
N VAL A 151 -0.76 16.69 3.21
CA VAL A 151 -1.46 15.90 2.19
C VAL A 151 -0.95 14.46 2.24
N VAL A 152 -1.83 13.49 2.47
CA VAL A 152 -1.48 12.07 2.52
C VAL A 152 -2.13 11.32 1.38
N HIS A 153 -1.32 10.77 0.49
CA HIS A 153 -1.74 9.93 -0.61
C HIS A 153 -1.73 8.46 -0.20
N THR A 154 -2.86 7.77 -0.43
CA THR A 154 -3.03 6.36 -0.05
C THR A 154 -3.50 5.47 -1.20
N MET A 155 -3.60 6.02 -2.41
CA MET A 155 -4.09 5.25 -3.56
C MET A 155 -3.05 4.20 -3.97
N ALA A 156 -3.47 2.94 -3.95
CA ALA A 156 -2.73 1.81 -4.48
C ALA A 156 -3.74 0.76 -4.94
N GLY A 157 -3.50 0.14 -6.09
CA GLY A 157 -4.47 -0.77 -6.70
C GLY A 157 -4.27 -0.89 -8.19
N GLY A 158 -5.37 -1.02 -8.92
CA GLY A 158 -5.38 -1.09 -10.38
C GLY A 158 -5.47 -2.51 -10.94
N ILE A 159 -5.82 -3.52 -10.14
CA ILE A 159 -6.19 -4.83 -10.71
C ILE A 159 -7.47 -4.63 -11.53
N PRO A 160 -7.48 -4.89 -12.85
CA PRO A 160 -8.68 -4.70 -13.66
C PRO A 160 -9.82 -5.57 -13.15
N ARG A 161 -11.03 -4.99 -13.05
CA ARG A 161 -12.22 -5.64 -12.48
C ARG A 161 -12.91 -6.64 -13.41
N ALA A 162 -12.13 -7.41 -14.16
CA ALA A 162 -12.61 -8.51 -14.97
C ALA A 162 -12.62 -9.83 -14.17
N ARG A 163 -13.69 -10.62 -14.30
CA ARG A 163 -13.92 -11.85 -13.52
C ARG A 163 -12.77 -12.87 -13.61
N VAL A 164 -12.08 -12.93 -14.74
CA VAL A 164 -10.99 -13.88 -14.97
C VAL A 164 -9.72 -13.54 -14.16
N PHE A 165 -9.51 -12.30 -13.70
CA PHE A 165 -8.29 -11.92 -12.97
C PHE A 165 -8.13 -12.68 -11.66
N MET A 166 -9.17 -12.78 -10.83
CA MET A 166 -9.04 -13.39 -9.51
C MET A 166 -8.58 -14.86 -9.54
N PRO A 167 -9.15 -15.74 -10.38
CA PRO A 167 -8.60 -17.09 -10.56
C PRO A 167 -7.13 -17.12 -11.00
N ILE A 168 -6.71 -16.22 -11.90
CA ILE A 168 -5.33 -16.15 -12.38
C ILE A 168 -4.39 -15.68 -11.27
N LEU A 169 -4.76 -14.63 -10.53
CA LEU A 169 -3.99 -14.13 -9.40
C LEU A 169 -3.91 -15.16 -8.27
N ASN A 170 -4.96 -15.96 -8.04
CA ASN A 170 -4.89 -17.08 -7.10
C ASN A 170 -3.86 -18.13 -7.55
N LYS A 171 -3.78 -18.48 -8.84
CA LYS A 171 -2.71 -19.36 -9.36
C LYS A 171 -1.33 -18.71 -9.20
N LEU A 172 -1.24 -17.39 -9.47
CA LEU A 172 0.01 -16.63 -9.40
C LEU A 172 0.58 -16.61 -7.97
N PHE A 173 -0.23 -16.27 -6.97
CA PHE A 173 0.24 -16.09 -5.58
C PHE A 173 0.16 -17.36 -4.72
N LYS A 174 -0.73 -18.30 -5.04
CA LYS A 174 -1.05 -19.45 -4.18
C LYS A 174 -0.89 -20.79 -4.89
N GLY A 175 -0.56 -20.79 -6.18
CA GLY A 175 -0.37 -22.01 -6.97
C GLY A 175 0.91 -22.74 -6.60
N GLN A 176 0.81 -24.06 -6.44
CA GLN A 176 1.93 -24.98 -6.25
C GLN A 176 1.78 -26.13 -7.25
N GLY A 177 2.89 -26.82 -7.59
CA GLY A 177 2.89 -27.91 -8.58
C GLY A 177 2.22 -27.50 -9.89
N ASP A 178 1.28 -28.31 -10.38
CA ASP A 178 0.54 -28.07 -11.63
C ASP A 178 -0.32 -26.79 -11.62
N ARG A 179 -0.57 -26.20 -10.45
CA ARG A 179 -1.33 -24.93 -10.32
C ARG A 179 -0.43 -23.70 -10.29
N PHE A 180 0.90 -23.87 -10.24
CA PHE A 180 1.84 -22.76 -10.26
C PHE A 180 1.67 -21.93 -11.53
N LEU A 181 1.69 -20.61 -11.38
CA LEU A 181 1.75 -19.66 -12.49
C LEU A 181 2.92 -18.71 -12.33
N SER A 182 3.77 -18.66 -13.35
CA SER A 182 4.88 -17.71 -13.42
C SER A 182 4.36 -16.29 -13.59
N SER A 183 4.83 -15.39 -12.72
CA SER A 183 4.60 -13.95 -12.82
C SER A 183 5.29 -13.38 -14.06
N GLU A 184 6.43 -13.91 -14.50
CA GLU A 184 7.06 -13.51 -15.76
C GLU A 184 6.14 -13.80 -16.95
N ALA A 185 5.58 -15.01 -17.02
CA ALA A 185 4.62 -15.37 -18.07
C ALA A 185 3.37 -14.49 -18.01
N PHE A 186 2.92 -14.14 -16.80
CA PHE A 186 1.82 -13.19 -16.61
C PHE A 186 2.16 -11.81 -17.18
N TRP A 187 3.32 -11.24 -16.84
CA TRP A 187 3.74 -9.91 -17.32
C TRP A 187 3.97 -9.85 -18.82
N ASN A 188 4.41 -10.96 -19.43
CA ASN A 188 4.59 -11.07 -20.88
C ASN A 188 3.27 -11.22 -21.66
N SER A 189 2.14 -11.37 -20.97
CA SER A 189 0.80 -11.39 -21.59
C SER A 189 0.17 -10.01 -21.67
N ASP A 190 -0.86 -9.85 -22.50
CA ASP A 190 -1.62 -8.59 -22.56
C ASP A 190 -2.45 -8.34 -21.30
N MET A 191 -2.79 -9.39 -20.55
CA MET A 191 -3.40 -9.26 -19.21
C MET A 191 -2.43 -8.59 -18.22
N GLY A 192 -1.16 -9.02 -18.24
CA GLY A 192 -0.10 -8.42 -17.44
C GLY A 192 0.17 -6.97 -17.84
N ARG A 193 0.28 -6.69 -19.14
CA ARG A 193 0.47 -5.32 -19.65
C ARG A 193 -0.67 -4.37 -19.28
N LEU A 194 -1.92 -4.83 -19.30
CA LEU A 194 -3.04 -4.04 -18.80
C LEU A 194 -2.93 -3.76 -17.29
N CYS A 195 -2.51 -4.76 -16.50
CA CYS A 195 -2.20 -4.55 -15.08
C CYS A 195 -1.10 -3.52 -14.89
N ASP A 196 -0.01 -3.56 -15.68
CA ASP A 196 1.10 -2.61 -15.57
C ASP A 196 0.61 -1.17 -15.78
N ALA A 197 -0.09 -0.93 -16.89
CA ALA A 197 -0.64 0.38 -17.19
C ALA A 197 -1.61 0.87 -16.09
N SER A 198 -2.46 -0.02 -15.58
CA SER A 198 -3.44 0.31 -14.54
C SER A 198 -2.79 0.53 -13.16
N PHE A 199 -1.75 -0.24 -12.80
CA PHE A 199 -0.99 -0.05 -11.58
C PHE A 199 -0.26 1.28 -11.57
N ASN A 200 0.37 1.65 -12.69
CA ASN A 200 1.01 2.95 -12.83
C ASN A 200 0.01 4.10 -12.63
N GLU A 201 -1.16 4.04 -13.29
CA GLU A 201 -2.19 5.09 -13.13
C GLU A 201 -2.70 5.20 -11.69
N VAL A 202 -2.99 4.08 -11.03
CA VAL A 202 -3.63 4.09 -9.70
C VAL A 202 -2.62 4.32 -8.59
N THR A 203 -1.48 3.63 -8.63
CA THR A 203 -0.53 3.53 -7.51
C THR A 203 0.54 4.62 -7.55
N ALA A 204 0.86 5.15 -8.74
CA ALA A 204 1.93 6.12 -8.93
C ALA A 204 1.41 7.46 -9.44
N ASP A 205 0.80 7.49 -10.63
CA ASP A 205 0.50 8.73 -11.34
C ASP A 205 -0.54 9.60 -10.61
N THR A 206 -1.45 8.99 -9.85
CA THR A 206 -2.34 9.74 -8.94
C THR A 206 -1.60 10.63 -7.96
N PHE A 207 -0.38 10.27 -7.54
CA PHE A 207 0.45 11.12 -6.69
C PHE A 207 1.01 12.32 -7.46
N ARG A 208 1.43 12.12 -8.72
CA ARG A 208 1.82 13.22 -9.63
C ARG A 208 0.64 14.18 -9.82
N TYR A 209 -0.52 13.66 -10.20
CA TYR A 209 -1.72 14.46 -10.42
C TYR A 209 -2.12 15.26 -9.17
N LEU A 210 -1.99 14.68 -7.97
CA LEU A 210 -2.23 15.36 -6.70
C LEU A 210 -1.26 16.51 -6.46
N ILE A 211 0.04 16.29 -6.67
CA ILE A 211 1.05 17.33 -6.56
C ILE A 211 0.75 18.46 -7.56
N ASP A 212 0.42 18.14 -8.80
CA ASP A 212 0.17 19.15 -9.83
C ASP A 212 -1.11 19.95 -9.54
N ALA A 213 -2.21 19.26 -9.21
CA ALA A 213 -3.51 19.91 -8.94
C ALA A 213 -3.48 20.82 -7.70
N THR A 214 -2.61 20.54 -6.73
CA THR A 214 -2.48 21.33 -5.50
C THR A 214 -1.45 22.46 -5.60
N ALA A 215 -0.92 22.75 -6.79
CA ALA A 215 0.08 23.81 -6.99
C ALA A 215 -0.35 25.17 -6.41
N GLY A 216 -1.58 25.61 -6.70
CA GLY A 216 -2.09 26.89 -6.18
C GLY A 216 -2.27 26.95 -4.66
N LEU A 217 -2.35 25.80 -3.97
CA LEU A 217 -2.39 25.75 -2.50
C LEU A 217 -1.00 26.01 -1.89
N ARG A 218 0.06 25.55 -2.57
CA ARG A 218 1.45 25.76 -2.13
C ARG A 218 1.88 27.22 -2.16
N ASP A 219 1.24 28.04 -2.99
CA ASP A 219 1.46 29.49 -3.03
C ASP A 219 0.87 30.21 -1.81
N LYS A 220 -0.02 29.55 -1.06
CA LYS A 220 -0.80 30.15 0.04
C LYS A 220 -0.39 29.64 1.42
N LEU A 221 -0.01 28.37 1.52
CA LEU A 221 0.30 27.68 2.77
C LEU A 221 1.52 26.79 2.59
N GLU A 222 2.13 26.43 3.70
CA GLU A 222 3.16 25.38 3.70
C GLU A 222 2.49 24.02 3.53
N VAL A 223 2.85 23.30 2.45
CA VAL A 223 2.27 22.00 2.11
C VAL A 223 3.36 20.93 2.06
N THR A 224 3.10 19.82 2.73
CA THR A 224 3.95 18.62 2.69
C THR A 224 3.13 17.43 2.25
N TYR A 225 3.73 16.54 1.45
CA TYR A 225 3.08 15.36 0.90
C TYR A 225 3.73 14.10 1.44
N ALA A 226 2.91 13.14 1.86
CA ALA A 226 3.33 11.81 2.23
C ALA A 226 2.61 10.77 1.37
N ALA A 227 3.32 9.73 0.93
CA ALA A 227 2.74 8.60 0.23
C ALA A 227 3.29 7.27 0.80
N TYR A 228 2.50 6.22 0.69
CA TYR A 228 2.88 4.88 1.14
C TYR A 228 3.53 4.09 0.01
N GLY A 229 4.80 3.73 0.20
CA GLY A 229 5.58 2.88 -0.69
C GLY A 229 5.71 1.44 -0.17
N TYR A 230 6.21 0.57 -1.03
CA TYR A 230 6.76 -0.73 -0.67
C TYR A 230 7.86 -1.06 -1.66
N HIS A 231 9.07 -1.28 -1.17
CA HIS A 231 10.26 -1.56 -1.97
C HIS A 231 11.19 -2.47 -1.17
N GLY A 232 10.60 -3.53 -0.63
CA GLY A 232 11.21 -4.40 0.38
C GLY A 232 11.47 -3.69 1.72
N THR A 233 11.94 -4.47 2.68
CA THR A 233 12.10 -4.06 4.08
C THR A 233 13.37 -4.65 4.66
N GLY A 234 14.11 -3.85 5.41
CA GLY A 234 15.16 -4.32 6.31
C GLY A 234 14.57 -5.01 7.54
N VAL A 235 14.87 -6.31 7.69
CA VAL A 235 14.44 -7.14 8.82
C VAL A 235 15.65 -7.79 9.49
N LEU A 236 15.53 -8.25 10.73
CA LEU A 236 16.61 -8.98 11.39
C LEU A 236 16.74 -10.39 10.79
N ILE A 237 17.92 -10.70 10.27
CA ILE A 237 18.32 -12.02 9.75
C ILE A 237 19.69 -12.32 10.35
N ASP A 238 19.82 -13.44 11.07
CA ASP A 238 21.01 -13.77 11.85
C ASP A 238 21.52 -12.62 12.74
N GLY A 239 20.58 -11.87 13.33
CA GLY A 239 20.87 -10.72 14.19
C GLY A 239 21.28 -9.43 13.46
N VAL A 240 21.28 -9.41 12.13
CA VAL A 240 21.66 -8.23 11.33
C VAL A 240 20.48 -7.73 10.51
N VAL A 241 20.27 -6.41 10.50
CA VAL A 241 19.26 -5.78 9.64
C VAL A 241 19.66 -5.95 8.18
N THR A 242 18.90 -6.77 7.46
CA THR A 242 19.16 -7.15 6.08
C THR A 242 17.92 -6.88 5.25
N TRP A 243 18.09 -6.22 4.10
CA TRP A 243 16.99 -5.97 3.17
C TRP A 243 16.48 -7.29 2.58
N GLN A 244 15.17 -7.42 2.46
CA GLN A 244 14.48 -8.52 1.78
C GLN A 244 13.18 -8.00 1.15
N SER A 245 12.51 -8.82 0.34
CA SER A 245 11.18 -8.51 -0.19
C SER A 245 10.35 -9.78 -0.41
N TYR A 246 9.04 -9.65 -0.26
CA TYR A 246 8.06 -10.58 -0.80
C TYR A 246 8.22 -10.72 -2.32
N THR A 247 8.13 -11.94 -2.83
CA THR A 247 8.27 -12.26 -4.26
C THR A 247 7.18 -13.25 -4.68
N PRO A 248 6.34 -12.92 -5.70
CA PRO A 248 6.44 -11.76 -6.58
C PRO A 248 5.56 -10.59 -6.08
N TYR A 249 6.12 -9.38 -6.02
CA TYR A 249 5.32 -8.18 -5.72
C TYR A 249 4.87 -7.47 -7.01
N LEU A 250 3.63 -7.72 -7.44
CA LEU A 250 3.16 -7.25 -8.76
C LEU A 250 3.09 -5.72 -8.90
N GLN A 251 2.92 -4.97 -7.80
CA GLN A 251 2.90 -3.51 -7.87
C GLN A 251 4.30 -2.88 -7.86
N GLY A 252 5.38 -3.66 -7.92
CA GLY A 252 6.73 -3.17 -7.65
C GLY A 252 7.18 -2.05 -8.58
N TRP A 253 7.03 -2.21 -9.90
CA TRP A 253 7.37 -1.15 -10.85
C TRP A 253 6.57 0.14 -10.64
N ALA A 254 5.27 0.03 -10.29
CA ALA A 254 4.48 1.21 -9.96
C ALA A 254 4.93 1.87 -8.65
N LYS A 255 5.47 1.12 -7.68
CA LYS A 255 6.06 1.69 -6.46
C LYS A 255 7.40 2.39 -6.73
N ILE A 256 8.24 1.84 -7.61
CA ILE A 256 9.44 2.55 -8.09
C ILE A 256 9.04 3.85 -8.78
N ARG A 257 8.04 3.81 -9.67
CA ARG A 257 7.51 5.02 -10.31
C ARG A 257 6.98 6.03 -9.31
N LEU A 258 6.33 5.60 -8.23
CA LEU A 258 5.88 6.47 -7.15
C LEU A 258 7.06 7.18 -6.45
N GLU A 259 8.17 6.48 -6.24
CA GLU A 259 9.42 7.05 -5.71
C GLU A 259 10.03 8.08 -6.67
N ASP A 260 10.14 7.75 -7.96
CA ASP A 260 10.60 8.68 -9.00
C ASP A 260 9.75 9.95 -9.01
N ILE A 261 8.43 9.80 -8.81
CA ILE A 261 7.51 10.93 -8.76
C ILE A 261 7.84 11.88 -7.61
N ALA A 262 8.19 11.35 -6.44
CA ALA A 262 8.61 12.12 -5.28
C ALA A 262 9.99 12.76 -5.47
N ILE A 263 10.94 12.04 -6.09
CA ILE A 263 12.27 12.54 -6.41
C ILE A 263 12.17 13.75 -7.35
N GLU A 264 11.43 13.64 -8.46
CA GLU A 264 11.19 14.74 -9.40
C GLU A 264 10.50 15.96 -8.73
N ALA A 265 9.63 15.72 -7.75
CA ALA A 265 8.99 16.79 -7.00
C ALA A 265 10.00 17.51 -6.07
N TRP A 266 10.89 16.75 -5.43
CA TRP A 266 11.97 17.28 -4.60
C TRP A 266 12.96 18.14 -5.38
N GLU A 267 13.30 17.75 -6.61
CA GLU A 267 14.15 18.55 -7.51
C GLU A 267 13.53 19.93 -7.81
N LYS A 268 12.20 20.04 -7.73
CA LYS A 268 11.44 21.29 -7.88
C LYS A 268 11.19 22.01 -6.55
N GLY A 269 11.79 21.54 -5.45
CA GLY A 269 11.62 22.10 -4.11
C GLY A 269 10.32 21.71 -3.40
N ILE A 270 9.52 20.81 -3.97
CA ILE A 270 8.25 20.36 -3.38
C ILE A 270 8.54 19.25 -2.37
N LYS A 271 8.04 19.41 -1.13
CA LYS A 271 8.25 18.47 -0.03
C LYS A 271 7.31 17.27 -0.13
N ALA A 272 7.60 16.38 -1.08
CA ALA A 272 6.88 15.13 -1.27
C ALA A 272 7.75 13.93 -0.91
N THR A 273 7.25 13.08 -0.01
CA THR A 273 8.02 11.93 0.51
C THR A 273 7.24 10.63 0.41
N VAL A 274 7.85 9.63 -0.20
CA VAL A 274 7.39 8.24 -0.19
C VAL A 274 8.04 7.52 0.98
N TYR A 275 7.22 6.84 1.78
CA TYR A 275 7.68 6.02 2.89
C TYR A 275 7.46 4.55 2.53
N ASN A 276 8.55 3.86 2.21
CA ASN A 276 8.56 2.41 2.01
C ASN A 276 8.36 1.72 3.35
N CYS A 277 7.16 1.17 3.52
CA CYS A 277 6.72 0.57 4.77
C CYS A 277 6.91 -0.95 4.78
N PRO A 278 6.98 -1.58 5.96
CA PRO A 278 7.09 -3.03 6.07
C PRO A 278 5.96 -3.82 5.42
N GLU A 279 6.18 -5.13 5.28
CA GLU A 279 5.13 -6.10 5.04
C GLU A 279 4.16 -6.12 6.23
N ILE A 280 2.85 -6.04 5.94
CA ILE A 280 1.79 -6.26 6.93
C ILE A 280 0.67 -7.10 6.34
N LEU A 281 -0.10 -7.73 7.20
CA LEU A 281 -1.34 -8.40 6.83
C LEU A 281 -2.51 -7.43 6.95
N THR A 282 -3.10 -7.07 5.82
CA THR A 282 -4.27 -6.19 5.68
C THR A 282 -5.27 -6.82 4.73
N ASN A 283 -6.44 -6.20 4.57
CA ASN A 283 -7.42 -6.62 3.56
C ASN A 283 -6.83 -6.62 2.13
N SER A 284 -5.93 -5.67 1.80
CA SER A 284 -5.31 -5.60 0.47
C SER A 284 -4.18 -6.60 0.27
N SER A 285 -3.53 -7.07 1.35
CA SER A 285 -2.47 -8.08 1.28
C SER A 285 -2.92 -9.52 1.53
N ALA A 286 -4.19 -9.76 1.89
CA ALA A 286 -4.75 -11.10 2.09
C ALA A 286 -4.67 -12.04 0.86
N LEU A 287 -4.44 -11.48 -0.33
CA LEU A 287 -4.18 -12.25 -1.54
C LEU A 287 -2.73 -12.78 -1.60
N PHE A 288 -1.78 -12.08 -0.96
CA PHE A 288 -0.34 -12.33 -0.98
C PHE A 288 0.08 -13.25 0.17
N LEU A 289 -0.33 -14.51 0.15
CA LEU A 289 0.10 -15.48 1.17
C LEU A 289 1.63 -15.57 1.22
N GLY A 290 2.19 -15.59 2.43
CA GLY A 290 3.63 -15.61 2.69
C GLY A 290 4.27 -14.24 2.82
N VAL A 291 3.55 -13.14 2.54
CA VAL A 291 4.03 -11.77 2.79
C VAL A 291 4.32 -11.54 4.28
N GLU A 292 3.59 -12.22 5.15
CA GLU A 292 3.71 -12.12 6.60
C GLU A 292 4.94 -12.84 7.17
N ASN A 293 5.59 -13.72 6.40
CA ASN A 293 6.79 -14.45 6.85
C ASN A 293 7.89 -13.48 7.30
N SER A 294 8.03 -12.36 6.60
CA SER A 294 9.02 -11.31 6.87
C SER A 294 8.65 -10.42 8.05
N LEU A 295 7.46 -10.54 8.62
CA LEU A 295 7.00 -9.73 9.74
C LEU A 295 7.43 -10.31 11.10
N TYR A 296 7.56 -11.64 11.23
CA TYR A 296 7.95 -12.30 12.48
C TYR A 296 9.27 -11.79 13.10
N PRO A 297 10.34 -11.48 12.32
CA PRO A 297 11.56 -10.88 12.85
C PRO A 297 11.37 -9.53 13.56
N LEU A 298 10.21 -8.87 13.42
CA LEU A 298 9.90 -7.68 14.21
C LEU A 298 9.90 -7.99 15.71
N MET A 299 9.52 -9.21 16.13
CA MET A 299 9.54 -9.59 17.55
C MET A 299 10.95 -9.52 18.14
N ASP A 300 11.98 -9.94 17.40
CA ASP A 300 13.36 -9.78 17.86
C ASP A 300 13.80 -8.32 17.92
N ALA A 301 13.36 -7.50 16.96
CA ALA A 301 13.65 -6.06 16.99
C ALA A 301 12.97 -5.38 18.19
N LEU A 302 11.71 -5.74 18.50
CA LEU A 302 10.99 -5.25 19.68
C LEU A 302 11.66 -5.69 20.98
N ARG A 303 12.12 -6.95 21.04
CA ARG A 303 12.85 -7.50 22.17
C ARG A 303 14.15 -6.73 22.44
N ALA A 304 14.90 -6.39 21.38
CA ALA A 304 16.14 -5.62 21.47
C ALA A 304 15.91 -4.19 21.98
N GLU A 305 14.78 -3.57 21.62
CA GLU A 305 14.41 -2.23 22.07
C GLU A 305 13.64 -2.23 23.41
N GLY A 306 13.43 -3.41 24.02
CA GLY A 306 12.79 -3.55 25.33
C GLY A 306 11.27 -3.45 25.33
N GLU A 307 10.61 -3.53 24.17
CA GLU A 307 9.15 -3.46 24.08
C GLU A 307 8.49 -4.80 24.46
N GLN A 308 7.76 -4.82 25.57
CA GLN A 308 7.24 -6.04 26.20
C GLN A 308 5.75 -6.26 25.97
N LYS A 309 4.96 -5.20 25.73
CA LYS A 309 3.50 -5.33 25.67
C LYS A 309 3.08 -6.08 24.41
N ILE A 310 3.61 -5.68 23.25
CA ILE A 310 3.35 -6.35 21.97
C ILE A 310 3.85 -7.80 22.02
N LEU A 311 5.05 -8.04 22.58
CA LEU A 311 5.61 -9.40 22.69
C LEU A 311 4.72 -10.33 23.51
N LYS A 312 4.25 -9.87 24.67
CA LYS A 312 3.33 -10.66 25.52
C LYS A 312 1.99 -10.93 24.84
N GLU A 313 1.48 -9.97 24.07
CA GLU A 313 0.26 -10.17 23.28
C GLU A 313 0.48 -11.23 22.20
N CYS A 314 1.62 -11.23 21.51
CA CYS A 314 1.99 -12.27 20.56
C CYS A 314 2.15 -13.64 21.22
N GLU A 315 2.85 -13.72 22.37
CA GLU A 315 3.02 -14.96 23.13
C GLU A 315 1.68 -15.59 23.55
N GLY A 316 0.71 -14.75 23.95
CA GLY A 316 -0.62 -15.19 24.36
C GLY A 316 -1.47 -15.82 23.24
N LEU A 317 -1.08 -15.67 21.98
CA LEU A 317 -1.77 -16.25 20.82
C LEU A 317 -1.24 -17.62 20.40
N LEU A 318 -0.14 -18.08 21.01
CA LEU A 318 0.50 -19.33 20.62
C LEU A 318 -0.20 -20.55 21.24
N LYS A 319 -0.22 -21.66 20.50
CA LYS A 319 -0.70 -22.94 21.03
C LYS A 319 0.26 -23.50 22.08
N GLU A 320 -0.22 -24.43 22.90
CA GLU A 320 0.59 -25.09 23.92
C GLU A 320 1.87 -25.71 23.30
N GLY A 321 3.02 -25.41 23.91
CA GLY A 321 4.34 -25.87 23.47
C GLY A 321 4.99 -25.04 22.36
N ALA A 322 4.28 -24.13 21.71
CA ALA A 322 4.88 -23.17 20.77
C ALA A 322 5.44 -21.96 21.53
N THR A 323 6.54 -21.40 21.02
CA THR A 323 7.21 -20.22 21.62
C THR A 323 7.53 -19.18 20.56
N VAL A 324 7.76 -17.93 20.98
CA VAL A 324 8.26 -16.87 20.08
C VAL A 324 9.60 -17.25 19.47
N ASP A 325 10.49 -17.91 20.22
CA ASP A 325 11.78 -18.36 19.69
C ASP A 325 11.62 -19.44 18.61
N THR A 326 10.60 -20.29 18.71
CA THR A 326 10.25 -21.25 17.65
C THR A 326 9.83 -20.53 16.36
N LEU A 327 8.94 -19.54 16.47
CA LEU A 327 8.51 -18.72 15.32
C LEU A 327 9.71 -18.03 14.65
N LEU A 328 10.56 -17.39 15.46
CA LEU A 328 11.75 -16.69 14.98
C LEU A 328 12.74 -17.64 14.31
N GLY A 329 12.95 -18.84 14.87
CA GLY A 329 13.82 -19.85 14.27
C GLY A 329 13.34 -20.31 12.89
N ILE A 330 12.03 -20.53 12.73
CA ILE A 330 11.43 -20.89 11.43
C ILE A 330 11.55 -19.73 10.44
N ALA A 331 11.19 -18.52 10.85
CA ALA A 331 11.29 -17.33 10.01
C ALA A 331 12.73 -17.04 9.56
N ASN A 332 13.71 -17.18 10.47
CA ASN A 332 15.13 -17.01 10.13
C ASN A 332 15.59 -18.08 9.14
N THR A 333 15.25 -19.35 9.37
CA THR A 333 15.56 -20.45 8.44
C THR A 333 15.05 -20.16 7.03
N TYR A 334 13.80 -19.70 6.93
CA TYR A 334 13.20 -19.26 5.67
C TYR A 334 14.00 -18.12 5.04
N LEU A 335 14.26 -17.06 5.79
CA LEU A 335 14.96 -15.87 5.30
C LEU A 335 16.43 -16.13 4.94
N THR A 336 17.06 -17.18 5.45
CA THR A 336 18.43 -17.59 5.09
C THR A 336 18.50 -18.63 3.96
N SER A 337 17.36 -19.18 3.54
CA SER A 337 17.31 -20.22 2.51
C SER A 337 17.81 -19.69 1.15
N GLU A 338 18.53 -20.52 0.38
CA GLU A 338 18.94 -20.21 -1.00
C GLU A 338 17.74 -19.91 -1.90
N LEU A 339 16.60 -20.56 -1.63
CA LEU A 339 15.35 -20.34 -2.37
C LEU A 339 14.82 -18.91 -2.19
N VAL A 340 15.13 -18.25 -1.08
CA VAL A 340 14.67 -16.88 -0.77
C VAL A 340 15.76 -15.86 -1.05
N THR A 341 17.01 -16.16 -0.69
CA THR A 341 18.14 -15.26 -0.92
C THR A 341 18.45 -15.10 -2.42
N SER A 342 18.15 -16.09 -3.26
CA SER A 342 18.31 -15.98 -4.71
C SER A 342 17.35 -14.98 -5.39
N THR A 343 16.34 -14.49 -4.68
CA THR A 343 15.45 -13.40 -5.13
C THR A 343 15.66 -12.11 -4.34
N ARG A 344 16.72 -12.05 -3.50
CA ARG A 344 17.09 -10.86 -2.72
C ARG A 344 18.14 -10.06 -3.48
N ASP A 345 17.69 -9.38 -4.52
CA ASP A 345 18.52 -8.43 -5.25
C ASP A 345 17.80 -7.07 -5.28
N PHE A 346 18.43 -6.05 -4.73
CA PHE A 346 17.80 -4.73 -4.63
C PHE A 346 17.72 -4.07 -6.01
N ASP A 347 18.80 -4.15 -6.80
CA ASP A 347 18.94 -3.40 -8.04
C ASP A 347 18.04 -3.93 -9.16
N SER A 348 17.66 -5.22 -9.11
CA SER A 348 16.75 -5.84 -10.08
C SER A 348 15.32 -6.01 -9.57
N TRP A 349 15.00 -5.48 -8.40
CA TRP A 349 13.64 -5.59 -7.85
C TRP A 349 12.61 -4.87 -8.74
N PRO A 350 11.39 -5.41 -8.94
CA PRO A 350 10.84 -6.64 -8.37
C PRO A 350 11.18 -7.92 -9.17
N GLN A 351 11.51 -9.00 -8.45
CA GLN A 351 11.78 -10.31 -9.04
C GLN A 351 10.50 -11.08 -9.38
N HIS A 352 10.62 -11.99 -10.36
CA HIS A 352 9.61 -12.99 -10.65
C HIS A 352 9.69 -14.20 -9.71
N ASN A 353 8.53 -14.75 -9.36
CA ASN A 353 8.43 -16.00 -8.61
C ASN A 353 9.02 -17.20 -9.36
N LYS A 354 9.53 -18.16 -8.58
CA LYS A 354 9.97 -19.48 -9.08
C LYS A 354 9.15 -20.58 -8.39
N PRO A 355 8.88 -21.71 -9.05
CA PRO A 355 8.03 -22.76 -8.49
C PRO A 355 8.46 -23.21 -7.08
N GLN A 356 9.74 -23.57 -6.91
CA GLN A 356 10.28 -24.07 -5.65
C GLN A 356 10.30 -22.99 -4.56
N GLN A 357 10.63 -21.74 -4.93
CA GLN A 357 10.63 -20.62 -4.00
C GLN A 357 9.22 -20.33 -3.47
N GLN A 358 8.22 -20.29 -4.36
CA GLN A 358 6.84 -20.05 -3.98
C GLN A 358 6.27 -21.19 -3.13
N GLU A 359 6.54 -22.44 -3.52
CA GLU A 359 6.11 -23.60 -2.73
C GLU A 359 6.69 -23.56 -1.32
N TYR A 360 8.00 -23.28 -1.21
CA TYR A 360 8.68 -23.15 0.08
C TYR A 360 8.09 -22.01 0.93
N MET A 361 7.87 -20.83 0.34
CA MET A 361 7.25 -19.68 1.02
C MET A 361 5.86 -20.00 1.58
N LEU A 362 5.01 -20.64 0.79
CA LEU A 362 3.64 -20.99 1.19
C LEU A 362 3.62 -22.07 2.27
N ASN A 363 4.52 -23.05 2.20
CA ASN A 363 4.62 -24.10 3.22
C ASN A 363 5.12 -23.53 4.55
N VAL A 364 6.12 -22.64 4.53
CA VAL A 364 6.59 -21.94 5.74
C VAL A 364 5.50 -21.05 6.33
N SER A 365 4.75 -20.33 5.48
CA SER A 365 3.61 -19.52 5.90
C SER A 365 2.58 -20.37 6.65
N ALA A 366 2.20 -21.52 6.08
CA ALA A 366 1.29 -22.46 6.71
C ALA A 366 1.83 -23.00 8.05
N GLU A 367 3.13 -23.30 8.11
CA GLU A 367 3.79 -23.76 9.34
C GLU A 367 3.75 -22.69 10.44
N LEU A 368 4.16 -21.47 10.14
CA LEU A 368 4.15 -20.33 11.07
C LEU A 368 2.72 -20.03 11.56
N ILE A 369 1.75 -20.00 10.66
CA ILE A 369 0.33 -19.80 11.02
C ILE A 369 -0.16 -20.92 11.93
N SER A 370 0.26 -22.17 11.72
CA SER A 370 -0.16 -23.32 12.52
C SER A 370 0.32 -23.28 13.98
N LEU A 371 1.25 -22.39 14.33
CA LEU A 371 1.74 -22.21 15.71
C LEU A 371 0.81 -21.33 16.55
N ASN A 372 -0.17 -20.66 15.95
CA ASN A 372 -1.24 -19.96 16.68
C ASN A 372 -2.26 -20.96 17.24
N ALA A 373 -2.83 -20.64 18.40
CA ALA A 373 -3.88 -21.44 19.04
C ALA A 373 -5.20 -21.39 18.26
N ASP A 374 -5.54 -20.22 17.70
CA ASP A 374 -6.69 -20.02 16.80
C ASP A 374 -6.18 -19.45 15.46
N PRO A 375 -6.49 -20.08 14.30
CA PRO A 375 -6.11 -19.55 12.99
C PRO A 375 -6.77 -18.21 12.63
N LYS A 376 -7.75 -17.73 13.42
CA LYS A 376 -8.37 -16.40 13.27
C LYS A 376 -7.71 -15.32 14.12
N GLU A 377 -6.97 -15.70 15.16
CA GLU A 377 -6.28 -14.79 16.08
C GLU A 377 -4.78 -15.07 15.99
N ILE A 378 -4.14 -14.47 14.98
CA ILE A 378 -2.74 -14.77 14.64
C ILE A 378 -1.77 -13.67 15.08
N VAL A 379 -0.56 -14.06 15.47
CA VAL A 379 0.56 -13.17 15.82
C VAL A 379 0.74 -12.03 14.82
N CYS A 380 0.67 -12.31 13.52
CA CYS A 380 0.85 -11.30 12.48
C CYS A 380 -0.19 -10.18 12.53
N ALA A 381 -1.39 -10.41 13.07
CA ALA A 381 -2.40 -9.36 13.23
C ALA A 381 -1.96 -8.33 14.29
N VAL A 382 -1.38 -8.80 15.39
CA VAL A 382 -0.81 -7.96 16.46
C VAL A 382 0.41 -7.20 15.95
N LEU A 383 1.33 -7.88 15.26
CA LEU A 383 2.51 -7.25 14.67
C LEU A 383 2.13 -6.20 13.62
N SER A 384 1.17 -6.50 12.74
CA SER A 384 0.68 -5.56 11.73
C SER A 384 0.10 -4.29 12.37
N LYS A 385 -0.59 -4.45 13.51
CA LYS A 385 -1.10 -3.33 14.31
C LYS A 385 0.02 -2.46 14.86
N GLY A 386 1.05 -3.07 15.45
CA GLY A 386 2.25 -2.34 15.88
C GLY A 386 2.89 -1.60 14.71
N VAL A 387 3.07 -2.27 13.56
CA VAL A 387 3.68 -1.65 12.38
C VAL A 387 2.92 -0.43 11.89
N PHE A 388 1.59 -0.48 11.69
CA PHE A 388 0.89 0.71 11.19
C PHE A 388 0.84 1.85 12.22
N GLN A 389 0.90 1.57 13.52
CA GLN A 389 1.04 2.59 14.56
C GLN A 389 2.41 3.27 14.50
N GLY A 390 3.48 2.48 14.46
CA GLY A 390 4.85 2.98 14.35
C GLY A 390 5.10 3.75 13.05
N VAL A 391 4.61 3.22 11.92
CA VAL A 391 4.65 3.91 10.62
C VAL A 391 3.88 5.23 10.67
N GLY A 392 2.67 5.23 11.26
CA GLY A 392 1.88 6.44 11.43
C GLY A 392 2.66 7.55 12.16
N LYS A 393 3.25 7.21 13.30
CA LYS A 393 4.09 8.12 14.09
C LYS A 393 5.29 8.65 13.31
N LEU A 394 6.06 7.76 12.69
CA LEU A 394 7.26 8.12 11.94
C LEU A 394 6.95 9.00 10.74
N MET A 395 5.91 8.67 9.97
CA MET A 395 5.48 9.46 8.82
C MET A 395 4.97 10.83 9.26
N PHE A 396 4.17 10.89 10.32
CA PHE A 396 3.65 12.15 10.85
C PHE A 396 4.77 13.09 11.28
N ASP A 397 5.69 12.60 12.11
CA ASP A 397 6.82 13.39 12.60
C ASP A 397 7.77 13.83 11.48
N SER A 398 8.14 12.89 10.60
CA SER A 398 9.02 13.17 9.46
C SER A 398 8.39 14.18 8.49
N SER A 399 7.07 14.18 8.33
CA SER A 399 6.39 15.09 7.40
C SER A 399 6.38 16.54 7.86
N TRP A 400 6.73 16.85 9.12
CA TRP A 400 6.89 18.23 9.58
C TRP A 400 8.08 18.94 8.92
N GLU A 401 9.17 18.21 8.70
CA GLU A 401 10.38 18.73 8.05
C GLU A 401 11.11 17.59 7.31
N PRO A 402 10.54 17.09 6.20
CA PRO A 402 11.05 15.91 5.53
C PRO A 402 12.45 16.17 4.95
N LYS A 403 13.35 15.19 5.13
CA LYS A 403 14.77 15.30 4.77
C LYS A 403 15.16 14.53 3.50
N ALA A 404 14.26 13.72 2.94
CA ALA A 404 14.46 13.01 1.68
C ALA A 404 13.12 12.76 0.96
N PRO A 405 13.15 12.56 -0.37
CA PRO A 405 11.96 12.15 -1.14
C PRO A 405 11.54 10.71 -0.88
N VAL A 406 12.45 9.86 -0.38
CA VAL A 406 12.19 8.43 -0.15
C VAL A 406 12.82 7.98 1.16
N PHE A 407 12.06 7.26 1.99
CA PHE A 407 12.55 6.62 3.20
C PHE A 407 12.08 5.17 3.29
N TRP A 408 12.97 4.27 3.73
CA TRP A 408 12.57 2.96 4.24
C TRP A 408 12.30 3.01 5.74
N LEU A 409 11.15 2.50 6.17
CA LEU A 409 10.75 2.37 7.57
C LEU A 409 10.92 0.91 8.02
N ASN A 410 12.17 0.48 8.09
CA ASN A 410 12.58 -0.89 8.43
C ASN A 410 12.21 -1.30 9.88
N HIS A 411 12.32 -2.59 10.19
CA HIS A 411 11.96 -3.12 11.52
C HIS A 411 12.72 -2.45 12.68
N ASP A 412 13.97 -2.04 12.46
CA ASP A 412 14.79 -1.39 13.49
C ASP A 412 14.21 -0.04 13.94
N VAL A 413 13.85 0.84 13.01
CA VAL A 413 13.25 2.14 13.35
C VAL A 413 11.81 1.98 13.84
N ILE A 414 11.07 0.99 13.34
CA ILE A 414 9.72 0.67 13.83
C ILE A 414 9.76 0.21 15.29
N ALA A 415 10.64 -0.73 15.63
CA ALA A 415 10.79 -1.21 17.00
C ALA A 415 11.20 -0.09 17.96
N LYS A 416 12.18 0.74 17.57
CA LYS A 416 12.60 1.92 18.35
C LYS A 416 11.45 2.88 18.63
N THR A 417 10.58 3.06 17.65
CA THR A 417 9.42 3.96 17.76
C THR A 417 8.40 3.37 18.72
N LEU A 418 8.03 2.10 18.54
CA LEU A 418 7.05 1.43 19.37
C LEU A 418 7.47 1.32 20.84
N ALA A 419 8.76 1.11 21.12
CA ALA A 419 9.29 1.10 22.48
C ALA A 419 9.20 2.46 23.21
N LYS A 420 9.00 3.56 22.47
CA LYS A 420 8.87 4.92 23.03
C LYS A 420 7.43 5.43 23.07
N MET A 421 6.47 4.69 22.52
CA MET A 421 5.06 5.08 22.42
C MET A 421 4.26 4.79 23.68
#